data_AF-A0A183J1Z2-F1
#
_entry.id   AF-A0A183J1Z2-F1
#
_cell.length_a   1.000
_cell.length_b   1.000
_cell.length_c   1.000
_cell.angle_alpha   90.00
_cell.angle_beta   90.00
_cell.angle_gamma   90.00
#
_symmetry.space_group_name_H-M   'P 1'
#
loop_
_entity.id
_entity.type
_entity.pdbx_description
1 polymer ?
#
loop_
_entity_poly.entity_id
_entity_poly.type
_entity_poly.pdbx_seq_one_letter_code
_entity_poly.pdbx_strand_id
1 'polypeptide(L)'
;MVTMTKTKYLYTDNIWFKKTNISWTWIAAIPKTRNEIEFVLFHKCRIIWDTAVVTSCDTGSDHKWVQERLTFKEKIERKALQITIKDIRRGGVPSAHFH
;
A
#
# COMPACT_ATOMS: atom_id res chain seq x y z
N MET A 1 -11.57 8.17 1.80
CA MET A 1 -10.70 6.98 1.71
C MET A 1 -10.02 6.62 3.03
N VAL A 2 -9.31 7.56 3.68
CA VAL A 2 -8.59 7.36 4.96
C VAL A 2 -9.46 6.80 6.10
N THR A 3 -10.74 7.14 6.16
CA THR A 3 -11.69 6.63 7.16
C THR A 3 -12.07 5.16 6.92
N MET A 4 -12.17 4.72 5.66
CA MET A 4 -12.49 3.33 5.31
C MET A 4 -11.29 2.39 5.45
N THR A 5 -10.07 2.90 5.28
CA THR A 5 -8.86 2.09 5.46
C THR A 5 -8.63 1.80 6.94
N LYS A 6 -8.85 2.78 7.82
CA LYS A 6 -8.82 2.60 9.28
C LYS A 6 -9.81 1.55 9.80
N THR A 7 -11.04 1.50 9.27
CA THR A 7 -12.05 0.52 9.72
C THR A 7 -11.76 -0.90 9.24
N LYS A 8 -10.94 -1.07 8.20
CA LYS A 8 -10.54 -2.38 7.65
C LYS A 8 -9.11 -2.79 8.02
N TYR A 9 -8.46 -2.07 8.94
CA TYR A 9 -7.05 -2.28 9.29
C TYR A 9 -6.11 -2.27 8.06
N LEU A 10 -6.48 -1.47 7.05
CA LEU A 10 -5.67 -1.22 5.88
C LEU A 10 -4.86 0.04 6.10
N TYR A 11 -3.63 0.01 5.63
CA TYR A 11 -2.73 1.13 5.56
C TYR A 11 -2.72 1.67 4.13
N THR A 12 -2.45 2.96 4.01
CA THR A 12 -2.34 3.66 2.72
C THR A 12 -0.94 4.23 2.60
N ASP A 13 -0.27 3.94 1.48
CA ASP A 13 1.17 4.19 1.35
C ASP A 13 1.54 5.67 1.41
N ASN A 14 0.68 6.52 0.86
CA ASN A 14 0.91 7.95 0.84
C ASN A 14 0.84 8.63 2.22
N ILE A 15 0.32 7.94 3.24
CA ILE A 15 0.27 8.43 4.62
C ILE A 15 1.56 8.07 5.38
N TRP A 16 2.23 6.99 5.00
CA TRP A 16 3.26 6.35 5.84
C TRP A 16 4.71 6.64 5.44
N PHE A 17 4.98 7.11 4.23
CA PHE A 17 6.36 7.29 3.77
C PHE A 17 6.69 8.73 3.37
N LYS A 18 7.95 9.12 3.65
CA LYS A 18 8.51 10.46 3.41
C LYS A 18 8.10 10.91 2.00
N LYS A 19 7.27 11.96 1.94
CA LYS A 19 6.96 12.68 0.72
C LYS A 19 8.26 13.13 0.07
N THR A 20 8.75 12.36 -0.90
CA THR A 20 9.65 12.91 -1.91
C THR A 20 8.86 14.04 -2.60
N ASN A 21 9.55 15.12 -3.00
CA ASN A 21 8.98 16.45 -3.29
C ASN A 21 7.94 16.55 -4.43
N ILE A 22 7.30 15.45 -4.84
CA ILE A 22 6.36 15.39 -5.96
C ILE A 22 5.07 14.71 -5.48
N SER A 23 4.09 15.54 -5.15
CA SER A 23 2.85 15.16 -4.46
C SER A 23 1.63 14.98 -5.37
N TRP A 24 1.83 14.72 -6.67
CA TRP A 24 0.70 14.59 -7.58
C TRP A 24 0.88 13.40 -8.51
N THR A 25 -0.20 12.66 -8.67
CA THR A 25 -0.31 11.45 -9.50
C THR A 25 -1.24 11.67 -10.68
N TRP A 26 -2.00 12.77 -10.69
CA TRP A 26 -2.88 13.17 -11.79
C TRP A 26 -2.79 14.67 -12.07
N ILE A 27 -2.88 15.05 -13.34
CA ILE A 27 -2.95 16.45 -13.80
C ILE A 27 -4.15 16.66 -14.72
N ALA A 28 -4.92 17.71 -14.51
CA ALA A 28 -6.01 18.05 -15.42
C ALA A 28 -5.47 18.57 -16.77
N ALA A 29 -6.25 18.43 -17.84
CA ALA A 29 -5.94 19.00 -19.17
C ALA A 29 -5.66 20.51 -19.13
N ILE A 30 -6.22 21.22 -18.15
CA ILE A 30 -5.82 22.58 -17.80
C ILE A 30 -4.76 22.47 -16.69
N PRO A 31 -3.50 22.85 -16.94
CA PRO A 31 -2.35 22.50 -16.09
C PRO A 31 -2.32 23.14 -14.69
N LYS A 32 -3.42 23.81 -14.28
CA LYS A 32 -3.57 24.43 -12.95
C LYS A 32 -3.94 23.43 -11.85
N THR A 33 -4.57 22.30 -12.19
CA THR A 33 -5.05 21.34 -11.20
C THR A 33 -4.20 20.08 -11.22
N ARG A 34 -3.62 19.75 -10.06
CA ARG A 34 -2.82 18.54 -9.83
C ARG A 34 -3.30 17.88 -8.55
N ASN A 35 -3.62 16.60 -8.61
CA ASN A 35 -4.15 15.86 -7.46
C ASN A 35 -3.35 14.58 -7.20
N GLU A 36 -3.44 14.11 -5.96
CA GLU A 36 -2.93 12.82 -5.52
C GLU A 36 -4.15 11.89 -5.37
N ILE A 37 -4.38 11.06 -6.39
CA ILE A 37 -5.57 10.19 -6.47
C ILE A 37 -5.23 8.71 -6.65
N GLU A 38 -3.94 8.38 -6.85
CA GLU A 38 -3.47 7.01 -6.90
C GLU A 38 -3.02 6.59 -5.51
N PHE A 39 -3.53 5.46 -5.04
CA PHE A 39 -3.22 4.96 -3.71
C PHE A 39 -2.96 3.47 -3.77
N VAL A 40 -1.91 3.02 -3.09
CA VAL A 40 -1.72 1.60 -2.80
C VAL A 40 -2.17 1.32 -1.37
N LEU A 41 -2.89 0.19 -1.24
CA LEU A 41 -3.49 -0.26 0.01
C LEU A 41 -2.89 -1.59 0.41
N PHE A 42 -2.49 -1.69 1.68
CA PHE A 42 -1.86 -2.88 2.22
C PHE A 42 -2.33 -3.19 3.62
N HIS A 43 -2.36 -4.47 3.95
CA HIS A 43 -2.84 -4.97 5.23
C HIS A 43 -1.74 -5.00 6.31
N LYS A 44 -0.45 -5.06 5.93
CA LYS A 44 0.65 -5.19 6.90
C LYS A 44 1.77 -4.19 6.60
N CYS A 45 2.04 -3.28 7.54
CA CYS A 45 3.14 -2.30 7.42
C CYS A 45 4.52 -2.88 7.18
N ARG A 46 4.73 -4.17 7.48
CA ARG A 46 6.04 -4.82 7.35
C ARG A 46 6.35 -5.27 5.92
N ILE A 47 5.39 -5.17 4.99
CA ILE A 47 5.51 -5.64 3.59
C ILE A 47 6.03 -4.54 2.66
N ILE A 48 5.81 -3.27 2.97
CA ILE A 48 6.17 -2.15 2.07
C ILE A 48 7.38 -1.40 2.61
N TRP A 49 8.33 -1.11 1.73
CA TRP A 49 9.59 -0.49 2.13
C TRP A 49 9.97 0.72 1.28
N ASP A 50 9.44 0.88 0.07
CA ASP A 50 9.81 1.99 -0.82
C ASP A 50 8.70 2.28 -1.84
N THR A 51 8.04 3.43 -1.71
CA THR A 51 7.02 3.92 -2.66
C THR A 51 7.53 5.20 -3.30
N ALA A 52 7.56 5.24 -4.62
CA ALA A 52 8.02 6.40 -5.38
C ALA A 52 7.12 6.66 -6.60
N VAL A 53 6.89 7.94 -6.88
CA VAL A 53 6.32 8.35 -8.16
C VAL A 53 7.44 8.37 -9.20
N VAL A 54 7.31 7.57 -10.26
CA VAL A 54 8.32 7.48 -11.32
C VAL A 54 8.13 8.67 -12.25
N THR A 55 9.07 9.61 -12.23
CA THR A 55 9.00 10.86 -13.00
C THR A 55 9.71 10.82 -14.35
N SER A 56 10.54 9.80 -14.58
CA SER A 56 11.32 9.63 -15.79
C SER A 56 10.58 8.87 -16.91
N CYS A 57 9.37 8.39 -16.63
CA CYS A 57 8.55 7.66 -17.59
C CYS A 57 7.40 8.57 -18.05
N ASP A 58 7.50 9.08 -19.29
CA ASP A 58 6.38 9.75 -19.95
C ASP A 58 5.57 8.70 -20.72
N THR A 59 4.35 8.45 -20.25
CA THR A 59 3.41 7.52 -20.88
C THR A 59 2.46 8.21 -21.85
N GLY A 60 2.55 9.54 -22.01
CA GLY A 60 1.52 10.34 -22.68
C GLY A 60 0.19 10.40 -21.91
N SER A 61 0.18 9.94 -20.66
CA SER A 61 -0.99 9.94 -19.78
C SER A 61 -1.05 11.20 -18.90
N ASP A 62 -2.26 11.58 -18.51
CA ASP A 62 -2.51 12.56 -17.46
C ASP A 62 -2.28 11.99 -16.05
N HIS A 63 -2.00 10.69 -15.95
CA HIS A 63 -1.57 10.00 -14.73
C HIS A 63 -0.07 9.72 -14.72
N LYS A 64 0.54 9.84 -13.54
CA LYS A 64 1.91 9.39 -13.30
C LYS A 64 1.96 7.95 -12.85
N TRP A 65 3.03 7.27 -13.25
CA TRP A 65 3.36 5.95 -12.75
C TRP A 65 3.74 6.02 -11.26
N VAL A 66 3.06 5.21 -10.45
CA VAL A 66 3.43 4.95 -9.04
C VAL A 66 4.11 3.59 -8.96
N GLN A 67 5.34 3.56 -8.47
CA GLN A 67 6.11 2.33 -8.27
C GLN A 67 6.25 2.06 -6.78
N GLU A 68 6.06 0.80 -6.41
CA GLU A 68 6.30 0.34 -5.05
C GLU A 68 7.19 -0.88 -5.02
N ARG A 69 8.06 -0.91 -4.02
CA ARG A 69 8.90 -2.05 -3.70
C ARG A 69 8.32 -2.77 -2.50
N LEU A 70 7.75 -3.93 -2.80
CA LEU A 70 7.24 -4.86 -1.80
C LEU A 70 8.35 -5.82 -1.37
N THR A 71 8.54 -5.96 -0.06
CA THR A 71 9.49 -6.91 0.52
C THR A 71 8.75 -7.90 1.40
N PHE A 72 8.68 -9.15 0.95
CA PHE A 72 8.10 -10.24 1.73
C PHE A 72 9.18 -10.98 2.49
N LYS A 73 9.16 -10.89 3.83
CA LYS A 73 10.03 -11.73 4.68
C LYS A 73 9.44 -13.14 4.75
N GLU A 74 9.83 -13.97 3.79
CA GLU A 74 9.28 -15.32 3.57
C GLU A 74 9.16 -16.14 4.88
N LYS A 75 10.21 -16.17 5.71
CA LYS A 75 10.20 -16.91 6.99
C LYS A 75 9.12 -16.41 7.95
N ILE A 76 8.86 -15.11 7.99
CA ILE A 76 7.85 -14.50 8.86
C ILE A 76 6.45 -14.79 8.31
N GLU A 77 6.23 -14.53 7.03
CA GLU A 77 4.92 -14.76 6.40
C GLU A 77 4.52 -16.24 6.42
N ARG A 78 5.48 -17.14 6.18
CA ARG A 78 5.26 -18.60 6.28
C ARG A 78 4.87 -19.02 7.70
N LYS A 79 5.54 -18.48 8.73
CA LYS A 79 5.18 -18.76 10.14
C LYS A 79 3.79 -18.23 10.47
N ALA A 80 3.46 -17.02 10.04
CA ALA A 80 2.14 -16.45 10.25
C ALA A 80 1.04 -17.32 9.62
N LEU A 81 1.23 -17.76 8.37
CA LEU A 81 0.30 -18.66 7.69
C LEU A 81 0.14 -20.00 8.42
N GLN A 82 1.24 -20.60 8.89
CA GLN A 82 1.19 -21.86 9.63
C GLN A 82 0.43 -21.74 10.95
N ILE A 83 0.60 -20.63 11.68
CA ILE A 83 -0.16 -20.34 12.91
C ILE A 83 -1.66 -20.26 12.59
N THR A 84 -2.02 -19.44 11.60
CA THR A 84 -3.43 -19.30 11.18
C THR A 84 -4.05 -20.64 10.76
N ILE A 85 -3.34 -21.46 9.97
CA ILE A 85 -3.81 -22.79 9.57
C ILE A 85 -4.01 -23.70 10.79
N LYS A 86 -3.10 -23.66 11.75
CA LYS A 86 -3.18 -24.46 12.98
C LYS A 86 -4.39 -24.07 13.82
N ASP A 87 -4.71 -22.78 13.90
CA ASP A 87 -5.85 -22.28 14.65
C ASP A 87 -7.17 -22.66 13.98
N ILE A 88 -7.27 -22.55 12.65
CA ILE A 88 -8.43 -23.01 11.86
C ILE A 88 -8.65 -24.52 12.08
N ARG A 89 -7.59 -25.33 12.02
CA ARG A 89 -7.68 -26.78 12.23
C ARG A 89 -8.16 -27.17 13.63
N ARG A 90 -8.00 -26.27 14.61
CA ARG A 90 -8.47 -26.46 16.00
C ARG A 90 -9.90 -25.98 16.21
N GLY A 91 -10.61 -25.59 15.16
CA GLY A 91 -11.94 -24.99 15.24
C GLY A 91 -11.93 -23.53 15.70
N GLY A 92 -10.75 -22.90 15.76
CA GLY A 92 -10.63 -21.47 16.01
C GLY A 92 -11.09 -20.67 14.79
N VAL A 93 -11.86 -19.62 15.02
CA VAL A 93 -12.08 -18.59 14.00
C VAL A 93 -10.74 -17.90 13.76
N PRO A 94 -10.27 -17.74 12.52
CA PRO A 94 -9.01 -17.06 12.26
C PRO A 94 -9.10 -15.63 12.81
N SER A 95 -8.45 -15.38 13.94
CA SER A 95 -8.17 -14.03 14.39
C SER A 95 -7.11 -13.50 13.44
N ALA A 96 -7.42 -12.44 12.72
CA ALA A 96 -6.40 -11.64 12.09
C ALA A 96 -5.54 -11.07 13.22
N HIS A 97 -4.47 -11.78 13.57
CA HIS A 97 -3.51 -11.29 14.55
C HIS A 97 -2.73 -10.15 13.89
N PHE A 98 -3.24 -8.94 14.08
CA PHE A 98 -2.58 -7.69 13.73
C PHE A 98 -1.48 -7.42 14.78
N HIS A 99 -0.22 -7.49 14.37
CA HIS A 99 0.97 -7.10 15.16
C HIS A 99 1.91 -6.28 14.28
#